data_AF-A0A7J8XMW9-F1
#
_entry.id   AF-A0A7J8XMW9-F1
#
_cell.length_a   1.000
_cell.length_b   1.000
_cell.length_c   1.000
_cell.angle_alpha   90.00
_cell.angle_beta   90.00
_cell.angle_gamma   90.00
#
_symmetry.space_group_name_H-M   'P 1'
#
loop_
_entity.id
_entity.type
_entity.pdbx_description
1 polymer ?
#
loop_
_entity_poly.entity_id
_entity_poly.type
_entity_poly.pdbx_seq_one_letter_code
_entity_poly.pdbx_strand_id
1 'polypeptide(L)'
;MKIYSSLWNADDWATRGGLEKTDWSKAPFIASYKGFHIDGCESSVEAKFCATQGKRWWDQKEFQDLDSYQWRRLAWVRNKFTIYNYCSDRVRFPTIHPECKRDRDI
;
A
#
# COMPACT_ATOMS: atom_id res chain seq x y z
N MET A 1 13.30 -7.33 2.91
CA MET A 1 12.69 -6.13 3.52
C MET A 1 12.47 -6.39 5.00
N LYS A 2 12.36 -5.34 5.84
CA LYS A 2 11.90 -5.43 7.23
C LYS A 2 10.52 -4.77 7.37
N ILE A 3 9.75 -5.14 8.39
CA ILE A 3 8.42 -4.59 8.67
C ILE A 3 8.57 -3.47 9.71
N TYR A 4 7.88 -2.36 9.48
CA TYR A 4 7.92 -1.18 10.35
C TYR A 4 6.50 -0.68 10.65
N SER A 5 6.31 -0.08 11.82
CA SER A 5 5.10 0.66 12.18
C SER A 5 5.51 1.87 13.02
N SER A 6 4.90 3.03 12.77
CA SER A 6 5.20 4.27 13.49
C SER A 6 3.96 5.16 13.56
N LEU A 7 3.90 6.01 14.59
CA LEU A 7 2.99 7.14 14.72
C LEU A 7 3.88 8.38 14.89
N TRP A 8 3.77 9.33 13.96
CA TRP A 8 4.62 10.53 13.94
C TRP A 8 3.87 11.72 13.33
N ASN A 9 4.35 12.94 13.63
CA ASN A 9 3.78 14.18 13.11
C ASN A 9 4.32 14.52 11.71
N ALA A 10 3.43 14.86 10.77
CA ALA A 10 3.77 15.18 9.38
C ALA A 10 2.99 16.41 8.89
N ASP A 11 3.02 17.48 9.68
CA ASP A 11 2.28 18.74 9.47
C ASP A 11 2.47 19.38 8.09
N ASP A 12 3.60 19.13 7.46
CA ASP A 12 4.00 19.67 6.16
C ASP A 12 3.18 19.10 5.00
N TRP A 13 2.51 17.96 5.14
CA TRP A 13 1.72 17.37 4.05
C TRP A 13 0.48 16.55 4.45
N ALA A 14 0.37 16.05 5.69
CA ALA A 14 -0.59 15.01 6.05
C ALA A 14 -2.07 15.39 5.90
N THR A 15 -2.48 16.56 6.42
CA THR A 15 -3.90 16.95 6.46
C THR A 15 -4.16 18.14 5.53
N ARG A 16 -5.09 17.97 4.59
CA ARG A 16 -5.42 18.95 3.54
C ARG A 16 -4.16 19.45 2.78
N GLY A 17 -3.22 18.56 2.48
CA GLY A 17 -1.96 18.92 1.82
C GLY A 17 -1.04 19.79 2.67
N GLY A 18 -1.12 19.69 4.00
CA GLY A 18 -0.29 20.43 4.95
C GLY A 18 -0.91 21.75 5.45
N LEU A 19 -2.16 22.05 5.08
CA LEU A 19 -2.85 23.27 5.51
C LEU A 19 -3.28 23.22 6.98
N GLU A 20 -3.69 22.05 7.47
CA GLU A 20 -4.09 21.87 8.87
C GLU A 20 -2.90 21.33 9.68
N LYS A 21 -2.58 22.00 10.79
CA LYS A 21 -1.48 21.63 11.69
C LYS A 21 -2.00 20.88 12.92
N THR A 22 -1.14 20.05 13.49
CA THR A 22 -1.46 19.27 14.67
C THR A 22 -1.78 20.18 15.86
N ASP A 23 -2.99 20.04 16.41
CA ASP A 23 -3.35 20.65 17.69
C ASP A 23 -2.81 19.78 18.83
N TRP A 24 -1.61 20.13 19.30
CA TRP A 24 -0.92 19.41 20.39
C TRP A 24 -1.65 19.47 21.73
N SER A 25 -2.63 20.37 21.91
CA SER A 25 -3.49 20.35 23.10
C SER A 25 -4.39 19.10 23.18
N LYS A 26 -4.55 18.37 22.06
CA LYS A 26 -5.32 17.12 21.97
C LYS A 26 -4.48 15.86 22.24
N ALA A 27 -3.21 16.01 22.61
CA ALA A 27 -2.36 14.88 22.96
C ALA A 27 -2.88 14.16 24.24
N PRO A 28 -2.59 12.85 24.39
CA PRO A 28 -1.80 12.00 23.51
C PRO A 28 -2.57 11.47 22.29
N PHE A 29 -1.88 11.39 21.14
CA PHE A 29 -2.38 10.68 19.97
C PHE A 29 -2.05 9.19 20.10
N ILE A 30 -3.05 8.32 20.12
CA ILE A 30 -2.87 6.90 20.44
C ILE A 30 -3.29 6.03 19.23
N ALA A 31 -2.35 5.24 18.73
CA ALA A 31 -2.61 4.17 17.77
C ALA A 31 -2.43 2.80 18.47
N SER A 32 -3.40 1.90 18.32
CA SER A 32 -3.37 0.56 18.91
C SER A 32 -3.22 -0.50 17.84
N TYR A 33 -2.32 -1.46 18.06
CA TYR A 33 -1.99 -2.52 17.09
C TYR A 33 -2.24 -3.91 17.68
N LYS A 34 -2.67 -4.85 16.84
CA LYS A 34 -2.85 -6.26 17.18
C LYS A 34 -2.59 -7.14 15.97
N GLY A 35 -2.54 -8.46 16.17
CA GLY A 35 -2.41 -9.44 15.10
C GLY A 35 -0.97 -9.81 14.78
N PHE A 36 -0.03 -8.84 14.71
CA PHE A 36 1.43 -9.00 14.52
C PHE A 36 1.86 -10.20 13.65
N HIS A 37 1.06 -10.54 12.63
CA HIS A 37 1.18 -11.78 11.90
C HIS A 37 2.28 -11.64 10.84
N ILE A 38 3.20 -12.59 10.84
CA ILE A 38 4.27 -12.67 9.85
C ILE A 38 4.27 -14.10 9.32
N ASP A 39 3.91 -14.25 8.05
CA ASP A 39 4.13 -15.43 7.25
C ASP A 39 4.85 -15.00 5.98
N GLY A 40 6.14 -15.31 5.91
CA GLY A 40 7.02 -14.81 4.87
C GLY A 40 8.23 -15.71 4.67
N CYS A 41 8.94 -15.51 3.56
CA CYS A 41 10.22 -16.17 3.35
C CYS A 41 11.33 -15.36 4.01
N GLU A 42 11.82 -15.84 5.15
CA GLU A 42 12.95 -15.21 5.83
C GLU A 42 14.20 -15.23 4.94
N SER A 43 14.88 -14.09 4.88
CA SER A 43 16.06 -13.87 4.05
C SER A 43 16.94 -12.84 4.74
N SER A 44 18.26 -13.07 4.73
CA SER A 44 19.23 -12.08 5.24
C SER A 44 19.23 -10.83 4.35
N VAL A 45 19.91 -9.77 4.81
CA VAL A 45 20.01 -8.52 4.04
C VAL A 45 20.88 -8.69 2.79
N GLU A 46 21.83 -9.61 2.81
CA GLU A 46 22.73 -9.93 1.69
C GLU A 46 22.11 -10.90 0.69
N ALA A 47 21.17 -11.72 1.14
CA ALA A 47 20.49 -12.69 0.30
C ALA A 47 19.62 -11.98 -0.76
N LYS A 48 19.75 -12.43 -2.02
CA LYS A 48 19.05 -11.87 -3.18
C LYS A 48 17.84 -12.71 -3.63
N PHE A 49 17.55 -13.80 -2.91
CA PHE A 49 16.49 -14.73 -3.25
C PHE A 49 15.90 -15.37 -2.00
N CYS A 50 14.66 -15.85 -2.12
CA CYS A 50 14.03 -16.70 -1.14
C CYS A 50 14.41 -18.17 -1.39
N ALA A 51 14.96 -18.87 -0.39
CA ALA A 51 15.37 -20.27 -0.53
C ALA A 51 14.21 -21.23 -0.87
N THR A 52 12.98 -20.84 -0.53
CA THR A 52 11.75 -21.61 -0.79
C THR A 52 10.90 -21.03 -1.93
N GLN A 53 11.49 -20.19 -2.80
CA GLN A 53 10.77 -19.57 -3.91
C GLN A 53 10.05 -20.62 -4.77
N GLY A 54 8.78 -20.37 -5.08
CA GLY A 54 7.93 -21.26 -5.87
C GLY A 54 7.26 -22.38 -5.07
N LYS A 55 7.62 -22.56 -3.78
CA LYS A 55 7.08 -23.63 -2.93
C LYS A 55 6.07 -23.13 -1.90
N ARG A 56 5.92 -21.82 -1.74
CA ARG A 56 5.06 -21.22 -0.71
C ARG A 56 3.63 -21.11 -1.23
N TRP A 57 2.66 -21.03 -0.31
CA TRP A 57 1.25 -20.97 -0.70
C TRP A 57 0.96 -19.74 -1.57
N TRP A 58 1.63 -18.61 -1.33
CA TRP A 58 1.49 -17.38 -2.12
C TRP A 58 2.14 -17.46 -3.51
N ASP A 59 2.94 -18.49 -3.79
CA ASP A 59 3.53 -18.72 -5.12
C ASP A 59 2.63 -19.60 -6.01
N GLN A 60 1.52 -20.11 -5.48
CA GLN A 60 0.65 -21.04 -6.20
C GLN A 60 -0.26 -20.32 -7.21
N LYS A 61 -0.82 -21.08 -8.16
CA LYS A 61 -1.58 -20.56 -9.32
C LYS A 61 -2.73 -19.65 -8.91
N GLU A 62 -3.38 -19.96 -7.80
CA GLU A 62 -4.51 -19.23 -7.23
C GLU A 62 -4.13 -17.81 -6.78
N PHE A 63 -2.84 -17.54 -6.57
CA PHE A 63 -2.31 -16.24 -6.11
C PHE A 63 -1.55 -15.48 -7.20
N GLN A 64 -1.55 -15.97 -8.44
CA GLN A 64 -0.90 -15.27 -9.56
C GLN A 64 -1.66 -14.03 -10.05
N ASP A 65 -2.96 -13.97 -9.76
CA ASP A 65 -3.82 -12.79 -10.01
C ASP A 65 -4.94 -12.75 -8.97
N LEU A 66 -5.57 -11.59 -8.81
CA LEU A 66 -6.82 -11.47 -8.06
C LEU A 66 -7.96 -12.15 -8.82
N ASP A 67 -8.90 -12.74 -8.08
CA ASP A 67 -10.10 -13.29 -8.68
C ASP A 67 -11.07 -12.19 -9.16
N SER A 68 -12.10 -12.59 -9.92
CA SER A 68 -13.06 -11.63 -10.49
C SER A 68 -13.85 -10.84 -9.43
N TYR A 69 -14.08 -11.41 -8.26
CA TYR A 69 -14.81 -10.77 -7.18
C TYR A 69 -13.93 -9.75 -6.46
N GLN A 70 -12.67 -10.09 -6.19
CA GLN A 70 -11.65 -9.17 -5.66
C GLN A 70 -11.45 -7.98 -6.61
N TRP A 71 -11.36 -8.22 -7.93
CA TRP A 71 -11.28 -7.14 -8.92
C TRP A 71 -12.52 -6.22 -8.91
N ARG A 72 -13.73 -6.76 -8.73
CA ARG A 72 -14.95 -5.94 -8.59
C ARG A 72 -14.91 -5.07 -7.32
N ARG A 73 -14.40 -5.61 -6.21
CA ARG A 73 -14.22 -4.85 -4.97
C ARG A 73 -13.19 -3.73 -5.14
N LEU A 74 -12.06 -4.00 -5.80
CA LEU A 74 -11.07 -2.98 -6.10
C LEU A 74 -11.67 -1.87 -6.97
N ALA A 75 -12.40 -2.22 -8.04
CA ALA A 75 -13.06 -1.25 -8.90
C ALA A 75 -14.04 -0.35 -8.13
N TRP A 76 -14.77 -0.90 -7.15
CA TRP A 76 -15.63 -0.09 -6.28
C TRP A 76 -14.84 0.92 -5.43
N VAL A 77 -13.69 0.51 -4.86
CA VAL A 77 -12.78 1.43 -4.13
C VAL A 77 -12.27 2.54 -5.06
N ARG A 78 -11.84 2.18 -6.28
CA ARG A 78 -11.37 3.16 -7.28
C ARG A 78 -12.46 4.16 -7.67
N ASN A 79 -13.68 3.68 -7.87
CA ASN A 79 -14.79 4.53 -8.31
C ASN A 79 -15.45 5.37 -7.20
N LYS A 80 -15.36 4.95 -5.94
CA LYS A 80 -16.15 5.55 -4.85
C LYS A 80 -15.34 6.17 -3.72
N PHE A 81 -14.09 5.74 -3.50
CA PHE A 81 -13.30 6.14 -2.32
C PHE A 81 -11.95 6.75 -2.67
N THR A 82 -11.54 6.72 -3.94
CA THR A 82 -10.23 7.24 -4.37
C THR A 82 -10.30 8.75 -4.59
N ILE A 83 -9.62 9.51 -3.73
CA ILE A 83 -9.54 10.98 -3.79
C ILE A 83 -8.28 11.49 -4.49
N TYR A 84 -7.27 10.63 -4.65
CA TYR A 84 -6.04 10.91 -5.41
C TYR A 84 -5.51 9.60 -6.00
N ASN A 85 -5.03 9.65 -7.24
CA ASN A 85 -4.41 8.51 -7.93
C ASN A 85 -3.35 9.01 -8.92
N TYR A 86 -2.09 8.58 -8.70
CA TYR A 86 -0.97 8.98 -9.55
C TYR A 86 -1.13 8.54 -11.00
N CYS A 87 -1.77 7.39 -11.25
CA CYS A 87 -2.01 6.90 -12.61
C CYS A 87 -2.90 7.83 -13.45
N SER A 88 -3.73 8.66 -12.80
CA SER A 88 -4.59 9.67 -13.45
C SER A 88 -4.07 11.10 -13.31
N ASP A 89 -3.02 11.34 -12.52
CA ASP A 89 -2.43 12.67 -12.30
C ASP A 89 -1.56 13.07 -13.49
N ARG A 90 -2.18 13.70 -14.50
CA ARG A 90 -1.51 14.15 -15.72
C ARG A 90 -0.64 15.39 -15.53
N VAL A 91 -0.84 16.13 -14.44
CA VAL A 91 -0.01 17.29 -14.11
C VAL A 91 1.36 16.82 -13.64
N ARG A 92 1.39 15.82 -12.75
CA ARG A 92 2.62 15.24 -12.24
C ARG A 92 3.23 14.23 -13.19
N PHE A 93 2.39 13.43 -13.87
CA PHE A 93 2.81 12.36 -14.76
C PHE A 93 2.14 12.51 -16.13
N PRO A 94 2.77 13.26 -17.05
CA PRO A 94 2.22 13.52 -18.38
C PRO A 94 1.94 12.23 -19.17
N THR A 95 2.74 11.19 -18.95
CA THR A 95 2.56 9.86 -19.53
C THR A 95 2.08 8.85 -18.49
N ILE A 96 1.22 7.93 -18.93
CA ILE A 96 0.72 6.83 -18.10
C ILE A 96 1.87 5.87 -17.80
N HIS A 97 2.01 5.48 -16.53
CA HIS A 97 3.01 4.51 -16.13
C HIS A 97 2.58 3.09 -16.57
N PRO A 98 3.52 2.23 -17.00
CA PRO A 98 3.19 0.94 -17.64
C PRO A 98 2.31 0.01 -16.81
N GLU A 99 2.47 0.02 -15.49
CA GLU A 99 1.74 -0.79 -14.52
C GLU A 99 0.27 -0.40 -14.40
N CYS A 100 -0.07 0.88 -14.58
CA CYS A 100 -1.40 1.42 -14.29
C CYS A 100 -2.53 0.65 -15.01
N LYS A 101 -2.28 0.22 -16.24
CA LYS A 101 -3.25 -0.57 -17.01
C LYS A 101 -3.40 -2.00 -16.47
N ARG A 102 -2.29 -2.63 -16.08
CA ARG A 102 -2.28 -3.98 -15.52
C ARG A 102 -2.95 -4.00 -14.14
N ASP A 103 -2.68 -2.98 -13.35
CA ASP A 103 -3.16 -2.84 -11.97
C ASP A 103 -4.62 -2.36 -11.89
N ARG A 104 -5.23 -2.01 -13.04
CA ARG A 104 -6.60 -1.48 -13.17
C ARG A 104 -6.83 -0.20 -12.37
N ASP A 105 -5.82 0.65 -12.42
CA ASP A 105 -5.82 1.98 -11.80
C ASP A 105 -6.28 3.08 -12.78
N ILE A 106 -6.64 2.68 -14.00
CA ILE A 106 -7.20 3.50 -15.08
C ILE A 106 -8.31 2.75 -15.83
#